data_AF-A0A970XLD6-F1
#
_entry.id   AF-A0A970XLD6-F1
#
_cell.length_a   1.000
_cell.length_b   1.000
_cell.length_c   1.000
_cell.angle_alpha   90.00
_cell.angle_beta   90.00
_cell.angle_gamma   90.00
#
_symmetry.space_group_name_H-M   'P 1'
#
loop_
_entity.id
_entity.type
_entity.pdbx_description
1 polymer ?
#
loop_
_entity_poly.entity_id
_entity_poly.type
_entity_poly.pdbx_seq_one_letter_code
_entity_poly.pdbx_strand_id
1 'polypeptide(L)'
;MARFFEKNNKIVLAVLLIALCVSIGMVSGIGKGEEAFASPPPPDPNDPFIVAHITDTHFYPLSYLYNGTDETILKSQLLDRKITSEASFWTNLENIAAMDPLPDYLVISGDLTHNGERKAHIDLANGLRSLQNEIRGLGKHNFQVFVVNGNHDLYNESTYDYSSGVAVKVPNVTRKEMSLIYAGLGFPNMYISEAEAFYSADEYSGANSKIPYTQSHNAPNIDIVWNFDPESAATDYVQGDLTYIASAEGQYVNFVGLDIPLSN
;
A
#
# COMPACT_ATOMS: atom_id res chain seq x y z
N MET A 1 17.36 -54.16 70.02
CA MET A 1 16.23 -53.33 69.54
C MET A 1 16.58 -51.86 69.33
N ALA A 2 17.41 -51.21 70.16
CA ALA A 2 17.72 -49.77 70.04
C ALA A 2 18.43 -49.34 68.73
N ARG A 3 19.33 -50.15 68.16
CA ARG A 3 20.04 -49.82 66.89
C ARG A 3 19.19 -49.92 65.62
N PHE A 4 18.02 -50.56 65.68
CA PHE A 4 17.11 -50.70 64.53
C PHE A 4 16.23 -49.45 64.34
N PHE A 5 15.88 -48.76 65.44
CA PHE A 5 15.06 -47.54 65.41
C PHE A 5 15.85 -46.29 64.99
N GLU A 6 17.15 -46.19 65.32
CA GLU A 6 18.00 -45.06 64.91
C GLU A 6 18.25 -45.00 63.39
N LYS A 7 18.37 -46.17 62.73
CA LYS A 7 18.64 -46.24 61.29
C LYS A 7 17.42 -45.82 60.47
N ASN A 8 16.22 -46.18 60.92
CA ASN A 8 14.97 -45.82 60.24
C ASN A 8 14.63 -44.34 60.39
N ASN A 9 14.92 -43.71 61.55
CA ASN A 9 14.70 -42.27 61.73
C ASN A 9 15.60 -41.42 60.83
N LYS A 10 16.85 -41.83 60.58
CA LYS A 10 17.75 -41.12 59.65
C LYS A 10 17.29 -41.24 58.20
N ILE A 11 16.72 -42.38 57.81
CA ILE A 11 16.16 -42.60 56.48
C ILE A 11 14.88 -41.78 56.29
N VAL A 12 13.99 -41.75 57.29
CA VAL A 12 12.76 -40.94 57.25
C VAL A 12 13.09 -39.45 57.19
N LEU A 13 14.08 -38.99 57.97
CA LEU A 13 14.51 -37.59 57.95
C LEU A 13 15.15 -37.22 56.59
N ALA A 14 15.94 -38.10 55.99
CA ALA A 14 16.52 -37.89 54.67
C ALA A 14 15.45 -37.83 53.57
N VAL A 15 14.43 -38.70 53.62
CA VAL A 15 13.30 -38.69 52.67
C VAL A 15 12.48 -37.40 52.81
N LEU A 16 12.23 -36.93 54.04
CA LEU A 16 11.54 -35.66 54.28
C LEU A 16 12.34 -34.44 53.80
N LEU A 17 13.66 -34.45 53.96
CA LEU A 17 14.55 -33.40 53.44
C LEU A 17 14.59 -33.40 51.91
N ILE A 18 14.63 -34.56 51.26
CA ILE A 18 14.57 -34.66 49.80
C ILE A 18 13.21 -34.17 49.29
N ALA A 19 12.10 -34.55 49.94
CA ALA A 19 10.77 -34.06 49.58
C ALA A 19 10.65 -32.54 49.75
N LEU A 20 11.25 -31.96 50.80
CA LEU A 20 11.30 -30.52 51.00
C LEU A 20 12.14 -29.82 49.91
N CYS A 21 13.32 -30.35 49.57
CA CYS A 21 14.16 -29.81 48.50
C CYS A 21 13.48 -29.88 47.12
N VAL A 22 12.74 -30.94 46.81
CA VAL A 22 11.95 -31.05 45.56
C VAL A 22 10.79 -30.07 45.57
N SER A 23 10.13 -29.84 46.71
CA SER A 23 9.04 -28.85 46.82
C SER A 23 9.52 -27.40 46.65
N ILE A 24 10.73 -27.06 47.13
CA ILE A 24 11.34 -25.74 46.93
C ILE A 24 11.77 -25.55 45.47
N GLY A 25 12.28 -26.60 44.81
CA GLY A 25 12.65 -26.57 43.39
C GLY A 25 11.47 -26.41 42.42
N MET A 26 10.26 -26.80 42.83
CA MET A 26 9.02 -26.63 42.04
C MET A 26 8.45 -25.21 42.12
N VAL A 27 8.83 -24.41 43.13
CA VAL A 27 8.41 -22.99 43.26
C VAL A 27 9.29 -22.05 42.44
N SER A 28 10.53 -22.43 42.14
CA SER A 28 11.42 -21.68 41.24
C SER A 28 11.10 -21.83 39.73
N GLY A 29 10.03 -22.57 39.39
CA GLY A 29 9.51 -22.72 38.03
C GLY A 29 8.28 -21.87 37.71
N ILE A 30 7.84 -20.99 38.61
CA ILE A 30 6.88 -19.94 38.25
C ILE A 30 7.64 -18.97 37.35
N GLY A 31 7.29 -18.97 36.07
CA GLY A 31 7.95 -18.21 35.02
C GLY A 31 8.26 -16.79 35.48
N LYS A 32 9.47 -16.34 35.18
CA LYS A 32 9.79 -14.92 35.17
C LYS A 32 8.65 -14.24 34.40
N GLY A 33 7.91 -13.38 35.09
CA GLY A 33 6.88 -12.57 34.44
C GLY A 33 7.48 -11.95 33.19
N GLU A 34 6.74 -12.02 32.08
CA GLU A 34 7.07 -11.25 30.90
C GLU A 34 7.36 -9.82 31.35
N GLU A 35 8.57 -9.31 31.09
CA GLU A 35 8.84 -7.92 31.33
C GLU A 35 7.83 -7.15 30.50
N ALA A 36 6.95 -6.41 31.18
CA ALA A 36 6.06 -5.47 30.52
C ALA A 36 6.97 -4.54 29.71
N PHE A 37 7.00 -4.72 28.39
CA PHE A 37 7.65 -3.78 27.51
C PHE A 37 7.08 -2.41 27.84
N ALA A 38 7.92 -1.53 28.36
CA ALA A 38 7.54 -0.14 28.56
C ALA A 38 6.93 0.35 27.25
N SER A 39 5.75 0.99 27.30
CA SER A 39 5.20 1.63 26.13
C SER A 39 6.28 2.52 25.52
N PRO A 40 6.51 2.46 24.19
CA PRO A 40 7.51 3.30 23.56
C PRO A 40 7.28 4.76 23.95
N PRO A 41 8.34 5.55 24.15
CA PRO A 41 8.21 6.95 24.50
C PRO A 41 7.35 7.66 23.45
N PRO A 42 6.64 8.75 23.83
CA PRO A 42 5.92 9.56 22.88
C PRO A 42 6.89 9.99 21.77
N PRO A 43 6.46 9.93 20.51
CA PRO A 43 7.32 10.28 19.39
C PRO A 43 7.77 11.75 19.48
N ASP A 44 9.05 11.97 19.16
CA ASP A 44 9.63 13.29 19.17
C ASP A 44 9.02 14.11 18.01
N PRO A 45 8.35 15.24 18.28
CA PRO A 45 7.86 16.14 17.23
C PRO A 45 8.94 16.68 16.30
N ASN A 46 10.22 16.54 16.67
CA ASN A 46 11.37 16.97 15.88
C ASN A 46 12.01 15.83 15.08
N ASP A 47 11.50 14.59 15.14
CA ASP A 47 12.03 13.51 14.30
C ASP A 47 11.68 13.80 12.84
N PRO A 48 12.66 14.09 11.96
CA PRO A 48 12.37 14.48 10.60
C PRO A 48 11.83 13.29 9.80
N PHE A 49 10.72 13.49 9.11
CA PHE A 49 10.20 12.52 8.14
C PHE A 49 10.54 12.96 6.71
N ILE A 50 10.58 12.00 5.79
CA ILE A 50 10.90 12.23 4.38
C ILE A 50 9.68 11.92 3.53
N VAL A 51 9.28 12.90 2.73
CA VAL A 51 8.21 12.77 1.74
C VAL A 51 8.82 12.78 0.35
N ALA A 52 8.69 11.67 -0.37
CA ALA A 52 8.84 11.67 -1.82
C ALA A 52 7.55 12.18 -2.47
N HIS A 53 7.65 12.97 -3.53
CA HIS A 53 6.50 13.55 -4.20
C HIS A 53 6.63 13.39 -5.72
N ILE A 54 5.60 12.84 -6.35
CA ILE A 54 5.44 12.74 -7.80
C ILE A 54 4.10 13.40 -8.17
N THR A 55 4.02 13.98 -9.37
CA THR A 55 2.78 14.54 -9.92
C THR A 55 2.79 14.40 -11.43
N ASP A 56 1.63 14.52 -12.07
CA ASP A 56 1.50 14.65 -13.52
C ASP A 56 2.16 13.50 -14.28
N THR A 57 2.06 12.28 -13.74
CA THR A 57 2.67 11.10 -14.35
C THR A 57 2.14 10.87 -15.75
N HIS A 58 0.90 11.27 -16.03
CA HIS A 58 0.23 11.10 -17.33
C HIS A 58 0.46 9.69 -17.89
N PHE A 59 0.42 8.70 -17.01
CA PHE A 59 0.80 7.34 -17.31
C PHE A 59 -0.09 6.83 -18.45
N TYR A 60 0.56 6.25 -19.44
CA TYR A 60 -0.09 5.68 -20.60
C TYR A 60 0.60 4.35 -20.94
N PRO A 61 -0.12 3.22 -20.95
CA PRO A 61 0.49 1.93 -21.23
C PRO A 61 1.13 1.92 -22.62
N LEU A 62 2.39 1.51 -22.71
CA LEU A 62 3.06 1.27 -23.99
C LEU A 62 2.34 0.21 -24.82
N SER A 63 1.61 -0.71 -24.17
CA SER A 63 0.74 -1.68 -24.86
C SER A 63 -0.44 -1.04 -25.61
N TYR A 64 -0.78 0.22 -25.33
CA TYR A 64 -1.76 1.01 -26.07
C TYR A 64 -1.14 1.89 -27.17
N LEU A 65 0.19 1.84 -27.34
CA LEU A 65 0.85 2.47 -28.48
C LEU A 65 0.86 1.51 -29.68
N TYR A 66 0.96 2.10 -30.87
CA TYR A 66 0.98 1.34 -32.11
C TYR A 66 2.16 0.36 -32.11
N ASN A 67 1.85 -0.92 -32.34
CA ASN A 67 2.83 -2.00 -32.30
C ASN A 67 3.22 -2.54 -33.70
N GLY A 68 2.76 -1.87 -34.76
CA GLY A 68 3.10 -2.18 -36.14
C GLY A 68 4.34 -1.44 -36.64
N THR A 69 4.59 -1.54 -37.95
CA THR A 69 5.81 -1.02 -38.59
C THR A 69 5.59 0.21 -39.49
N ASP A 70 4.35 0.72 -39.57
CA ASP A 70 4.07 1.95 -40.33
C ASP A 70 4.75 3.17 -39.69
N GLU A 71 5.78 3.68 -40.35
CA GLU A 71 6.56 4.83 -39.87
C GLU A 71 5.73 6.10 -39.69
N THR A 72 4.66 6.29 -40.46
CA THR A 72 3.82 7.49 -40.38
C THR A 72 3.04 7.49 -39.08
N ILE A 73 2.45 6.33 -38.73
CA ILE A 73 1.72 6.16 -37.47
C ILE A 73 2.69 6.28 -36.30
N LEU A 74 3.84 5.60 -36.35
CA LEU A 74 4.86 5.70 -35.30
C LEU A 74 5.34 7.14 -35.09
N LYS A 75 5.64 7.89 -36.17
CA LYS A 75 6.04 9.31 -36.10
C LYS A 75 4.93 10.19 -35.51
N SER A 76 3.66 9.89 -35.79
CA SER A 76 2.55 10.65 -35.22
C SER A 76 2.45 10.49 -33.70
N GLN A 77 2.79 9.32 -33.17
CA GLN A 77 2.77 9.05 -31.73
C GLN A 77 4.03 9.55 -31.01
N LEU A 78 5.18 9.61 -31.69
CA LEU A 78 6.45 10.12 -31.11
C LEU A 78 6.40 11.58 -30.66
N LEU A 79 5.46 12.37 -31.18
CA LEU A 79 5.25 13.76 -30.78
C LEU A 79 4.35 13.89 -29.54
N ASP A 80 3.83 12.77 -29.03
CA ASP A 80 2.93 12.70 -27.87
C ASP A 80 3.69 12.23 -26.61
N ARG A 81 3.39 12.81 -25.45
CA ARG A 81 4.02 12.47 -24.15
C ARG A 81 3.76 11.01 -23.74
N LYS A 82 2.76 10.35 -24.34
CA LYS A 82 2.40 8.94 -24.11
C LYS A 82 3.58 7.98 -24.23
N ILE A 83 4.55 8.24 -25.10
CA ILE A 83 5.65 7.30 -25.37
C ILE A 83 6.63 7.18 -24.20
N THR A 84 6.80 8.25 -23.42
CA THR A 84 7.77 8.25 -22.33
C THR A 84 7.15 8.06 -20.96
N SER A 85 5.83 8.28 -20.80
CA SER A 85 5.20 8.37 -19.47
C SER A 85 5.30 7.08 -18.66
N GLU A 86 5.07 5.92 -19.29
CA GLU A 86 5.25 4.63 -18.61
C GLU A 86 6.71 4.43 -18.18
N ALA A 87 7.68 4.62 -19.09
CA ALA A 87 9.09 4.44 -18.77
C ALA A 87 9.55 5.36 -17.63
N SER A 88 9.18 6.64 -17.69
CA SER A 88 9.47 7.62 -16.65
C SER A 88 8.86 7.25 -15.31
N PHE A 89 7.62 6.74 -15.28
CA PHE A 89 6.99 6.27 -14.05
C PHE A 89 7.79 5.14 -13.39
N TRP A 90 8.14 4.09 -14.14
CA TRP A 90 8.90 2.97 -13.58
C TRP A 90 10.29 3.38 -13.08
N THR A 91 11.01 4.21 -13.84
CA THR A 91 12.29 4.76 -13.40
C THR A 91 12.14 5.61 -12.12
N ASN A 92 11.05 6.37 -11.98
CA ASN A 92 10.79 7.11 -10.74
C ASN A 92 10.57 6.18 -9.54
N LEU A 93 9.86 5.06 -9.72
CA LEU A 93 9.69 4.08 -8.63
C LEU A 93 11.02 3.43 -8.24
N GLU A 94 11.84 3.05 -9.22
CA GLU A 94 13.20 2.51 -8.98
C GLU A 94 14.08 3.52 -8.23
N ASN A 95 14.04 4.80 -8.63
CA ASN A 95 14.78 5.87 -7.96
C ASN A 95 14.32 6.04 -6.50
N ILE A 96 13.01 5.94 -6.24
CA ILE A 96 12.46 6.04 -4.88
C ILE A 96 12.89 4.84 -4.03
N ALA A 97 12.81 3.62 -4.56
CA ALA A 97 13.25 2.40 -3.89
C ALA A 97 14.76 2.42 -3.56
N ALA A 98 15.55 3.15 -4.33
CA ALA A 98 16.99 3.31 -4.16
C ALA A 98 17.41 4.50 -3.27
N MET A 99 16.47 5.28 -2.72
CA MET A 99 16.80 6.42 -1.86
C MET A 99 17.49 5.97 -0.56
N ASP A 100 18.50 6.74 -0.14
CA ASP A 100 19.13 6.60 1.17
C ASP A 100 19.26 7.97 1.85
N PRO A 101 18.54 8.23 2.95
CA PRO A 101 17.57 7.34 3.58
C PRO A 101 16.27 7.16 2.76
N LEU A 102 15.63 6.00 2.92
CA LEU A 102 14.31 5.70 2.33
C LEU A 102 13.24 6.68 2.84
N PRO A 103 12.26 7.07 1.99
CA PRO A 103 11.17 7.94 2.40
C PRO A 103 10.24 7.25 3.41
N ASP A 104 9.53 8.07 4.20
CA ASP A 104 8.44 7.63 5.08
C ASP A 104 7.09 7.71 4.35
N TYR A 105 6.98 8.63 3.39
CA TYR A 105 5.76 8.85 2.63
C TYR A 105 6.05 9.04 1.15
N LEU A 106 5.14 8.57 0.30
CA LEU A 106 5.08 8.95 -1.11
C LEU A 106 3.73 9.61 -1.38
N VAL A 107 3.74 10.85 -1.87
CA VAL A 107 2.54 11.55 -2.32
C VAL A 107 2.52 11.58 -3.85
N ILE A 108 1.35 11.30 -4.44
CA ILE A 108 1.12 11.40 -5.88
C ILE A 108 -0.09 12.29 -6.11
N SER A 109 0.16 13.50 -6.60
CA SER A 109 -0.79 14.62 -6.51
C SER A 109 -1.59 14.92 -7.79
N GLY A 110 -2.11 13.89 -8.45
CA GLY A 110 -3.01 14.06 -9.58
C GLY A 110 -2.36 13.95 -10.96
N ASP A 111 -3.23 13.98 -11.97
CA ASP A 111 -2.97 13.68 -13.39
C ASP A 111 -2.12 12.41 -13.53
N LEU A 112 -2.67 11.37 -12.89
CA LEU A 112 -2.05 10.06 -12.74
C LEU A 112 -1.89 9.40 -14.11
N THR A 113 -2.93 9.47 -14.91
CA THR A 113 -3.02 8.86 -16.23
C THR A 113 -3.13 9.92 -17.32
N HIS A 114 -2.94 9.52 -18.58
CA HIS A 114 -3.02 10.48 -19.68
C HIS A 114 -4.43 11.07 -19.85
N ASN A 115 -5.46 10.21 -19.88
CA ASN A 115 -6.86 10.64 -19.99
C ASN A 115 -7.82 9.75 -19.19
N GLY A 116 -7.39 9.12 -18.10
CA GLY A 116 -8.28 8.31 -17.26
C GLY A 116 -8.54 6.90 -17.79
N GLU A 117 -7.66 6.36 -18.65
CA GLU A 117 -7.80 5.00 -19.15
C GLU A 117 -7.76 3.99 -17.98
N ARG A 118 -8.77 3.11 -17.88
CA ARG A 118 -8.86 2.15 -16.77
C ARG A 118 -7.60 1.29 -16.61
N LYS A 119 -7.05 0.77 -17.72
CA LYS A 119 -5.81 -0.01 -17.69
C LYS A 119 -4.62 0.83 -17.18
N ALA A 120 -4.54 2.10 -17.56
CA ALA A 120 -3.48 2.99 -17.10
C ALA A 120 -3.53 3.16 -15.57
N HIS A 121 -4.72 3.38 -15.01
CA HIS A 121 -4.91 3.45 -13.57
C HIS A 121 -4.50 2.16 -12.85
N ILE A 122 -4.90 1.01 -13.40
CA ILE A 122 -4.59 -0.31 -12.82
C ILE A 122 -3.08 -0.58 -12.83
N ASP A 123 -2.42 -0.35 -13.96
CA ASP A 123 -0.99 -0.59 -14.11
C ASP A 123 -0.17 0.34 -13.19
N LEU A 124 -0.57 1.61 -13.09
CA LEU A 124 0.03 2.57 -12.17
C LEU A 124 -0.18 2.13 -10.72
N ALA A 125 -1.41 1.80 -10.32
CA ALA A 125 -1.72 1.37 -8.95
C ALA A 125 -0.95 0.10 -8.56
N ASN A 126 -0.84 -0.87 -9.46
CA ASN A 126 -0.04 -2.07 -9.20
C ASN A 126 1.44 -1.70 -8.99
N GLY A 127 1.97 -0.73 -9.74
CA GLY A 127 3.35 -0.24 -9.57
C GLY A 127 3.59 0.32 -8.18
N LEU A 128 2.64 1.14 -7.72
CA LEU A 128 2.69 1.72 -6.38
C LEU A 128 2.54 0.69 -5.27
N ARG A 129 1.68 -0.33 -5.43
CA ARG A 129 1.57 -1.43 -4.47
C ARG A 129 2.86 -2.23 -4.38
N SER A 130 3.49 -2.50 -5.52
CA SER A 130 4.79 -3.18 -5.56
C SER A 130 5.84 -2.37 -4.80
N LEU A 131 5.97 -1.07 -5.10
CA LEU A 131 6.90 -0.19 -4.40
C LEU A 131 6.62 -0.12 -2.89
N GLN A 132 5.35 0.02 -2.49
CA GLN A 132 4.96 0.08 -1.09
C GLN A 132 5.35 -1.20 -0.34
N ASN A 133 5.08 -2.36 -0.93
CA ASN A 133 5.44 -3.64 -0.35
C ASN A 133 6.96 -3.84 -0.29
N GLU A 134 7.69 -3.42 -1.33
CA GLU A 134 9.15 -3.47 -1.38
C GLU A 134 9.79 -2.62 -0.27
N ILE A 135 9.45 -1.32 -0.19
CA ILE A 135 10.01 -0.41 0.82
C ILE A 135 9.69 -0.89 2.24
N ARG A 136 8.48 -1.41 2.48
CA ARG A 136 8.11 -2.01 3.76
C ARG A 136 8.93 -3.27 4.07
N GLY A 137 9.24 -4.07 3.05
CA GLY A 137 10.13 -5.22 3.14
C GLY A 137 11.58 -4.84 3.50
N LEU A 138 12.01 -3.62 3.16
CA LEU A 138 13.31 -3.05 3.53
C LEU A 138 13.35 -2.45 4.95
N GLY A 139 12.27 -2.62 5.74
CA GLY A 139 12.21 -2.22 7.16
C GLY A 139 11.45 -0.92 7.43
N LYS A 140 10.98 -0.21 6.39
CA LYS A 140 10.09 0.96 6.53
C LYS A 140 8.64 0.51 6.64
N HIS A 141 8.29 -0.21 7.70
CA HIS A 141 6.96 -0.84 7.87
C HIS A 141 5.77 0.13 7.78
N ASN A 142 5.98 1.40 8.14
CA ASN A 142 4.98 2.45 8.11
C ASN A 142 5.05 3.33 6.85
N PHE A 143 5.83 2.94 5.83
CA PHE A 143 5.84 3.65 4.56
C PHE A 143 4.44 3.67 3.96
N GLN A 144 3.94 4.85 3.60
CA GLN A 144 2.59 5.03 3.06
C GLN A 144 2.63 5.79 1.74
N VAL A 145 1.97 5.22 0.73
CA VAL A 145 1.65 5.91 -0.51
C VAL A 145 0.29 6.60 -0.39
N PHE A 146 0.20 7.86 -0.80
CA PHE A 146 -1.03 8.63 -0.87
C PHE A 146 -1.27 9.08 -2.30
N VAL A 147 -2.42 8.72 -2.85
CA VAL A 147 -2.82 9.09 -4.22
C VAL A 147 -4.03 10.01 -4.17
N VAL A 148 -4.01 11.08 -4.97
CA VAL A 148 -5.20 11.88 -5.30
C VAL A 148 -5.34 11.99 -6.82
N ASN A 149 -6.58 12.09 -7.29
CA ASN A 149 -6.88 12.28 -8.71
C ASN A 149 -6.64 13.74 -9.15
N GLY A 150 -6.29 13.92 -10.43
CA GLY A 150 -6.30 15.21 -11.12
C GLY A 150 -7.52 15.37 -12.04
N ASN A 151 -7.43 16.32 -12.97
CA ASN A 151 -8.50 16.61 -13.91
C ASN A 151 -8.52 15.65 -15.11
N HIS A 152 -7.44 14.93 -15.39
CA HIS A 152 -7.40 13.94 -16.48
C HIS A 152 -7.98 12.57 -16.11
N ASP A 153 -8.09 12.26 -14.83
CA ASP A 153 -8.20 10.88 -14.34
C ASP A 153 -9.63 10.31 -14.31
N LEU A 154 -10.64 11.15 -14.04
CA LEU A 154 -12.00 10.67 -13.79
C LEU A 154 -12.95 11.06 -14.92
N TYR A 155 -13.80 10.12 -15.34
CA TYR A 155 -14.90 10.32 -16.32
C TYR A 155 -14.49 10.96 -17.66
N ASN A 156 -13.20 10.92 -18.00
CA ASN A 156 -12.75 11.53 -19.23
C ASN A 156 -13.19 10.68 -20.42
N GLU A 157 -13.81 11.32 -21.41
CA GLU A 157 -14.35 10.65 -22.60
C GLU A 157 -13.32 10.47 -23.72
N SER A 158 -12.08 10.90 -23.52
CA SER A 158 -11.00 10.83 -24.51
C SER A 158 -9.99 9.72 -24.23
N THR A 159 -10.48 8.56 -23.80
CA THR A 159 -9.69 7.36 -23.50
C THR A 159 -9.53 6.47 -24.73
N TYR A 160 -8.30 6.20 -25.17
CA TYR A 160 -8.06 5.44 -26.41
C TYR A 160 -6.90 4.46 -26.29
N ASP A 161 -7.01 3.36 -27.03
CA ASP A 161 -5.94 2.43 -27.39
C ASP A 161 -5.62 2.61 -28.88
N TYR A 162 -4.34 2.79 -29.21
CA TYR A 162 -3.85 2.97 -30.58
C TYR A 162 -2.98 1.80 -31.07
N SER A 163 -2.97 0.68 -30.36
CA SER A 163 -2.19 -0.51 -30.71
C SER A 163 -2.44 -1.03 -32.12
N SER A 164 -3.68 -0.89 -32.60
CA SER A 164 -4.10 -1.25 -33.97
C SER A 164 -3.71 -0.21 -35.05
N GLY A 165 -3.22 0.96 -34.66
CA GLY A 165 -2.88 2.08 -35.54
C GLY A 165 -4.01 3.09 -35.73
N VAL A 166 -5.20 2.81 -35.19
CA VAL A 166 -6.33 3.74 -35.10
C VAL A 166 -6.80 3.85 -33.65
N ALA A 167 -7.46 4.96 -33.32
CA ALA A 167 -8.03 5.17 -31.98
C ALA A 167 -9.19 4.21 -31.73
N VAL A 168 -9.02 3.29 -30.78
CA VAL A 168 -10.08 2.40 -30.28
C VAL A 168 -10.45 2.87 -28.88
N LYS A 169 -11.72 3.20 -28.66
CA LYS A 169 -12.22 3.66 -27.35
C LYS A 169 -12.02 2.57 -26.30
N VAL A 170 -11.49 2.94 -25.14
CA VAL A 170 -11.34 2.06 -23.97
C VAL A 170 -12.07 2.63 -22.75
N PRO A 171 -12.38 1.81 -21.73
CA PRO A 171 -13.09 2.29 -20.54
C PRO A 171 -12.32 3.38 -19.80
N ASN A 172 -13.07 4.35 -19.24
CA ASN A 172 -12.58 5.31 -18.27
C ASN A 172 -12.83 4.82 -16.82
N VAL A 173 -12.56 5.68 -15.84
CA VAL A 173 -12.69 5.37 -14.41
C VAL A 173 -13.66 6.33 -13.73
N THR A 174 -14.56 5.77 -12.91
CA THR A 174 -15.44 6.50 -11.99
C THR A 174 -14.77 6.77 -10.64
N ARG A 175 -15.34 7.63 -9.78
CA ARG A 175 -14.81 7.86 -8.42
C ARG A 175 -14.82 6.60 -7.56
N LYS A 176 -15.89 5.80 -7.66
CA LYS A 176 -15.97 4.54 -6.92
C LYS A 176 -14.89 3.57 -7.40
N GLU A 177 -14.70 3.44 -8.70
CA GLU A 177 -13.62 2.62 -9.26
C GLU A 177 -12.24 3.15 -8.89
N MET A 178 -12.01 4.47 -8.85
CA MET A 178 -10.78 5.07 -8.35
C MET A 178 -10.46 4.59 -6.92
N SER A 179 -11.46 4.62 -6.03
CA SER A 179 -11.27 4.17 -4.65
C SER A 179 -10.88 2.69 -4.54
N LEU A 180 -11.40 1.85 -5.44
CA LEU A 180 -11.10 0.42 -5.51
C LEU A 180 -9.75 0.15 -6.18
N ILE A 181 -9.47 0.81 -7.31
CA ILE A 181 -8.22 0.66 -8.06
C ILE A 181 -7.01 1.06 -7.22
N TYR A 182 -7.15 2.08 -6.37
CA TYR A 182 -6.09 2.56 -5.47
C TYR A 182 -6.27 2.13 -4.01
N ALA A 183 -7.10 1.11 -3.75
CA ALA A 183 -7.27 0.55 -2.41
C ALA A 183 -5.91 0.20 -1.76
N GLY A 184 -5.70 0.66 -0.53
CA GLY A 184 -4.45 0.50 0.23
C GLY A 184 -3.32 1.46 -0.16
N LEU A 185 -3.57 2.42 -1.05
CA LEU A 185 -2.65 3.50 -1.47
C LEU A 185 -3.20 4.86 -1.05
N GLY A 186 -3.69 4.95 0.18
CA GLY A 186 -4.41 6.08 0.74
C GLY A 186 -5.91 5.80 0.80
N PHE A 187 -6.48 5.11 -0.18
CA PHE A 187 -7.89 4.70 -0.18
C PHE A 187 -8.17 3.53 0.77
N PRO A 188 -9.43 3.30 1.17
CA PRO A 188 -9.81 2.14 1.98
C PRO A 188 -9.24 0.83 1.45
N ASN A 189 -8.84 -0.05 2.37
CA ASN A 189 -8.26 -1.34 1.99
C ASN A 189 -9.28 -2.23 1.30
N MET A 190 -8.80 -3.10 0.41
CA MET A 190 -9.61 -4.10 -0.29
C MET A 190 -9.03 -5.49 -0.02
N TYR A 191 -9.90 -6.44 0.32
CA TYR A 191 -9.55 -7.84 0.50
C TYR A 191 -9.37 -8.55 -0.85
N ILE A 192 -8.64 -9.67 -0.86
CA ILE A 192 -8.38 -10.45 -2.07
C ILE A 192 -9.68 -10.86 -2.78
N SER A 193 -10.68 -11.32 -2.05
CA SER A 193 -11.97 -11.73 -2.62
C SER A 193 -12.73 -10.58 -3.29
N GLU A 194 -12.56 -9.35 -2.78
CA GLU A 194 -13.16 -8.15 -3.38
C GLU A 194 -12.40 -7.76 -4.65
N ALA A 195 -11.07 -7.85 -4.63
CA ALA A 195 -10.23 -7.63 -5.81
C ALA A 195 -10.56 -8.63 -6.93
N GLU A 196 -10.69 -9.91 -6.61
CA GLU A 196 -11.08 -10.98 -7.56
C GLU A 196 -12.48 -10.77 -8.16
N ALA A 197 -13.39 -10.14 -7.42
CA ALA A 197 -14.72 -9.80 -7.91
C ALA A 197 -14.75 -8.51 -8.75
N PHE A 198 -13.84 -7.57 -8.48
CA PHE A 198 -13.79 -6.27 -9.13
C PHE A 198 -13.01 -6.28 -10.45
N TYR A 199 -11.85 -6.93 -10.48
CA TYR A 199 -11.00 -6.99 -11.67
C TYR A 199 -11.43 -8.12 -12.61
N SER A 200 -11.33 -7.89 -13.91
CA SER A 200 -11.33 -8.98 -14.88
C SER A 200 -10.10 -9.88 -14.68
N ALA A 201 -10.16 -11.11 -15.20
CA ALA A 201 -9.03 -12.05 -15.09
C ALA A 201 -7.73 -11.50 -15.70
N ASP A 202 -7.82 -10.75 -16.81
CA ASP A 202 -6.68 -10.14 -17.48
C ASP A 202 -6.10 -8.97 -16.66
N GLU A 203 -6.96 -8.12 -16.09
CA GLU A 203 -6.54 -7.02 -15.20
C GLU A 203 -5.89 -7.55 -13.92
N TYR A 204 -6.47 -8.60 -13.33
CA TYR A 204 -5.95 -9.20 -12.10
C TYR A 204 -4.59 -9.88 -12.32
N SER A 205 -4.47 -10.66 -13.40
CA SER A 205 -3.24 -11.37 -13.75
C SER A 205 -2.14 -10.47 -14.34
N GLY A 206 -2.45 -9.22 -14.67
CA GLY A 206 -1.51 -8.30 -15.32
C GLY A 206 -1.22 -8.67 -16.78
N ALA A 207 -2.19 -9.29 -17.49
CA ALA A 207 -2.04 -9.59 -18.89
C ALA A 207 -1.78 -8.29 -19.69
N ASN A 208 -0.68 -8.26 -20.46
CA ASN A 208 -0.21 -7.06 -21.18
C ASN A 208 0.11 -5.85 -20.27
N SER A 209 0.42 -6.11 -19.00
CA SER A 209 0.96 -5.16 -18.03
C SER A 209 2.37 -5.58 -17.62
N LYS A 210 3.14 -4.67 -17.00
CA LYS A 210 4.45 -5.06 -16.46
C LYS A 210 4.34 -5.96 -15.24
N ILE A 211 3.31 -5.78 -14.41
CA ILE A 211 3.13 -6.50 -13.15
C ILE A 211 1.65 -6.80 -12.87
N PRO A 212 1.35 -7.93 -12.19
CA PRO A 212 0.00 -8.31 -11.79
C PRO A 212 -0.52 -7.49 -10.62
N TYR A 213 -1.81 -7.62 -10.33
CA TYR A 213 -2.35 -7.15 -9.06
C TYR A 213 -1.64 -7.86 -7.89
N THR A 214 -1.22 -7.07 -6.90
CA THR A 214 -0.72 -7.57 -5.63
C THR A 214 -1.40 -6.79 -4.53
N GLN A 215 -1.94 -7.48 -3.53
CA GLN A 215 -2.59 -6.80 -2.41
C GLN A 215 -1.59 -5.92 -1.64
N SER A 216 -2.04 -4.73 -1.26
CA SER A 216 -1.36 -3.88 -0.29
C SER A 216 -2.41 -3.21 0.60
N HIS A 217 -1.96 -2.64 1.71
CA HIS A 217 -2.83 -2.04 2.71
C HIS A 217 -2.26 -0.70 3.17
N ASN A 218 -3.11 0.21 3.63
CA ASN A 218 -2.65 1.40 4.35
C ASN A 218 -1.80 0.99 5.57
N ALA A 219 -0.80 1.80 5.88
CA ALA A 219 0.11 1.59 6.99
C ALA A 219 -0.69 1.62 8.30
N PRO A 220 -0.33 0.75 9.28
CA PRO A 220 -1.14 0.55 10.48
C PRO A 220 -1.19 1.79 11.39
N ASN A 221 -0.23 2.70 11.26
CA ASN A 221 -0.18 3.96 11.99
C ASN A 221 -0.89 5.11 11.25
N ILE A 222 -1.55 4.87 10.12
CA ILE A 222 -2.26 5.91 9.38
C ILE A 222 -3.75 5.79 9.65
N ASP A 223 -4.33 6.83 10.23
CA ASP A 223 -5.78 7.01 10.34
C ASP A 223 -6.26 7.90 9.20
N ILE A 224 -7.31 7.50 8.48
CA ILE A 224 -7.83 8.25 7.33
C ILE A 224 -9.33 8.43 7.47
N VAL A 225 -9.74 9.69 7.50
CA VAL A 225 -11.14 10.09 7.50
C VAL A 225 -11.51 10.58 6.11
N TRP A 226 -12.44 9.87 5.48
CA TRP A 226 -12.96 10.17 4.14
C TRP A 226 -14.30 10.92 4.20
N ASN A 227 -14.57 11.71 3.17
CA ASN A 227 -15.89 12.33 2.97
C ASN A 227 -16.94 11.38 2.38
N PHE A 228 -16.54 10.17 1.99
CA PHE A 228 -17.44 9.14 1.48
C PHE A 228 -17.56 7.96 2.44
N ASP A 229 -18.68 7.24 2.33
CA ASP A 229 -18.86 5.94 2.98
C ASP A 229 -18.43 4.82 2.02
N PRO A 230 -17.35 4.07 2.30
CA PRO A 230 -16.91 2.98 1.45
C PRO A 230 -17.89 1.81 1.36
N GLU A 231 -18.79 1.67 2.34
CA GLU A 231 -19.84 0.65 2.34
C GLU A 231 -21.12 1.13 1.61
N SER A 232 -21.09 2.36 1.08
CA SER A 232 -22.23 2.92 0.36
C SER A 232 -22.64 2.06 -0.83
N ALA A 233 -23.92 1.72 -0.85
CA ALA A 233 -24.59 1.07 -1.98
C ALA A 233 -24.74 2.00 -3.20
N ALA A 234 -24.27 3.26 -3.13
CA ALA A 234 -24.25 4.15 -4.27
C ALA A 234 -23.51 3.52 -5.46
N THR A 235 -24.04 3.71 -6.66
CA THR A 235 -23.40 3.25 -7.89
C THR A 235 -22.09 3.96 -8.15
N ASP A 236 -21.96 5.20 -7.68
CA ASP A 236 -20.76 6.02 -7.75
C ASP A 236 -20.79 7.13 -6.69
N TYR A 237 -19.66 7.79 -6.47
CA TYR A 237 -19.51 8.94 -5.57
C TYR A 237 -19.65 10.28 -6.30
N VAL A 238 -19.90 11.35 -5.56
CA VAL A 238 -20.02 12.72 -6.12
C VAL A 238 -18.74 13.53 -5.92
N GLN A 239 -18.62 14.65 -6.62
CA GLN A 239 -17.45 15.54 -6.46
C GLN A 239 -17.31 16.00 -5.00
N GLY A 240 -16.11 15.84 -4.47
CA GLY A 240 -15.75 16.16 -3.09
C GLY A 240 -15.71 14.93 -2.18
N ASP A 241 -16.33 13.82 -2.59
CA ASP A 241 -16.41 12.60 -1.78
C ASP A 241 -15.04 11.95 -1.60
N LEU A 242 -14.16 11.98 -2.61
CA LEU A 242 -12.78 11.47 -2.48
C LEU A 242 -11.84 12.44 -1.72
N THR A 243 -12.38 13.42 -0.99
CA THR A 243 -11.59 14.25 -0.07
C THR A 243 -11.33 13.48 1.22
N TYR A 244 -10.11 13.61 1.75
CA TYR A 244 -9.75 12.96 3.01
C TYR A 244 -8.75 13.79 3.83
N ILE A 245 -8.70 13.47 5.12
CA ILE A 245 -7.61 13.85 6.02
C ILE A 245 -6.99 12.55 6.53
N ALA A 246 -5.69 12.40 6.33
CA ALA A 246 -4.90 11.31 6.87
C ALA A 246 -3.95 11.82 7.95
N SER A 247 -3.97 11.19 9.12
CA SER A 247 -3.13 11.52 10.27
C SER A 247 -2.20 10.35 10.56
N ALA A 248 -0.91 10.62 10.71
CA ALA A 248 0.04 9.60 11.12
C ALA A 248 0.13 9.53 12.64
N GLU A 249 -0.37 8.45 13.23
CA GLU A 249 -0.20 8.20 14.65
C GLU A 249 1.29 8.17 14.98
N GLY A 250 1.63 8.96 16.00
CA GLY A 250 2.99 9.10 16.43
C GLY A 250 3.87 9.96 15.52
N GLN A 251 3.31 10.70 14.58
CA GLN A 251 4.02 11.77 13.88
C GLN A 251 3.12 13.00 13.81
N TYR A 252 3.68 14.20 13.99
CA TYR A 252 2.89 15.44 13.93
C TYR A 252 2.69 15.88 12.46
N VAL A 253 2.22 14.98 11.60
CA VAL A 253 1.98 15.20 10.17
C VAL A 253 0.56 14.79 9.79
N ASN A 254 -0.08 15.65 8.99
CA ASN A 254 -1.37 15.38 8.39
C ASN A 254 -1.28 15.59 6.88
N PHE A 255 -1.89 14.70 6.11
CA PHE A 255 -2.05 14.83 4.67
C PHE A 255 -3.51 15.14 4.38
N VAL A 256 -3.75 16.11 3.50
CA VAL A 256 -5.10 16.47 3.05
C VAL A 256 -5.18 16.22 1.56
N GLY A 257 -6.01 15.25 1.17
CA GLY A 257 -6.32 14.97 -0.23
C GLY A 257 -7.63 15.65 -0.61
N LEU A 258 -7.65 16.33 -1.74
CA LEU A 258 -8.81 17.13 -2.19
C LEU A 258 -9.36 16.56 -3.50
N ASP A 259 -10.63 16.15 -3.51
CA ASP A 259 -11.36 15.80 -4.74
C ASP A 259 -11.91 17.06 -5.40
N ILE A 260 -10.99 17.88 -5.91
CA ILE A 260 -11.31 19.10 -6.65
C ILE A 260 -10.70 18.96 -8.05
N PRO A 261 -11.35 18.21 -8.96
CA PRO A 261 -10.90 18.11 -10.35
C PRO A 261 -11.30 19.40 -11.07
N LEU A 262 -10.63 20.50 -10.76
CA LEU A 262 -10.71 21.70 -11.58
C LEU A 262 -9.58 21.63 -12.59
N SER A 263 -9.91 21.43 -13.86
CA SER A 263 -9.03 21.88 -14.94
C SER A 263 -9.00 23.42 -14.87
N ASN A 264 -7.81 24.02 -14.88
CA ASN A 264 -7.70 25.39 -15.40
C ASN A 264 -8.04 25.41 -16.89
#